data_AF-A0A918XHL1-F1
#
_entry.id   AF-A0A918XHL1-F1
#
_cell.length_a   1.000
_cell.length_b   1.000
_cell.length_c   1.000
_cell.angle_alpha   90.00
_cell.angle_beta   90.00
_cell.angle_gamma   90.00
#
_symmetry.space_group_name_H-M   'P 1'
#
loop_
_entity.id
_entity.type
_entity.pdbx_description
1 polymer ?
#
loop_
_entity_poly.entity_id
_entity_poly.type
_entity_poly.pdbx_seq_one_letter_code
_entity_poly.pdbx_strand_id
1 'polypeptide(L)' 'MTVGADDSVDEAMATMVEKRVKRLPVIDGSTLVGMVTTGDVARALPDPDVGDLIEALSVE' A
#
# COMPACT_ATOMS: atom_id res chain seq x y z
N MET A 1 -5.03 4.27 -9.93
CA MET A 1 -5.51 4.07 -8.54
C MET A 1 -4.64 4.92 -7.63
N THR A 2 -5.18 5.36 -6.51
CA THR A 2 -4.55 6.29 -5.56
C THR A 2 -5.06 6.01 -4.16
N VAL A 3 -4.34 6.47 -3.15
CA VAL A 3 -4.78 6.53 -1.74
C VAL A 3 -4.76 7.97 -1.25
N GLY A 4 -5.56 8.28 -0.25
CA GLY A 4 -5.57 9.56 0.45
C GLY A 4 -4.33 9.73 1.35
N ALA A 5 -3.95 10.97 1.62
CA ALA A 5 -2.87 11.29 2.57
C ALA A 5 -3.24 10.94 4.03
N ASP A 6 -4.54 10.88 4.33
CA ASP A 6 -5.07 10.53 5.65
C ASP A 6 -5.50 9.05 5.75
N ASP A 7 -5.36 8.27 4.67
CA ASP A 7 -5.69 6.84 4.66
C ASP A 7 -4.69 6.07 5.55
N SER A 8 -5.19 5.05 6.22
CA SER A 8 -4.36 4.17 7.05
C SER A 8 -3.45 3.28 6.20
N VAL A 9 -2.39 2.77 6.82
CA VAL A 9 -1.47 1.81 6.20
C VAL A 9 -2.23 0.52 5.81
N ASP A 10 -3.19 0.08 6.62
CA ASP A 10 -4.05 -1.06 6.34
C ASP A 10 -4.92 -0.85 5.09
N GLU A 11 -5.47 0.34 4.89
CA GLU A 11 -6.24 0.68 3.67
C GLU A 11 -5.36 0.71 2.43
N ALA A 12 -4.15 1.25 2.54
CA ALA A 12 -3.16 1.20 1.47
C ALA A 12 -2.77 -0.25 1.15
N MET A 13 -2.57 -1.10 2.16
CA MET A 13 -2.28 -2.52 2.01
C MET A 13 -3.41 -3.25 1.30
N ALA A 14 -4.65 -3.09 1.76
CA ALA A 14 -5.83 -3.70 1.17
C ALA A 14 -5.98 -3.29 -0.30
N THR A 15 -5.77 -2.01 -0.61
CA THR A 15 -5.79 -1.49 -1.98
C THR A 15 -4.70 -2.12 -2.85
N MET A 16 -3.47 -2.25 -2.34
CA MET A 16 -2.37 -2.91 -3.05
C MET A 16 -2.73 -4.35 -3.41
N VAL A 17 -3.24 -5.13 -2.44
CA VAL A 17 -3.63 -6.53 -2.61
C VAL A 17 -4.80 -6.66 -3.58
N GLU A 18 -5.89 -5.92 -3.36
CA GLU A 18 -7.09 -5.98 -4.19
C GLU A 18 -6.78 -5.67 -5.66
N LYS A 19 -5.94 -4.66 -5.89
CA LYS A 19 -5.58 -4.20 -7.24
C LYS A 19 -4.33 -4.85 -7.80
N ARG A 20 -3.67 -5.74 -7.04
CA ARG A 20 -2.39 -6.40 -7.38
C ARG A 20 -1.31 -5.43 -7.85
N VAL A 21 -1.10 -4.36 -7.08
CA VAL A 21 -0.01 -3.40 -7.35
C VAL A 21 0.90 -3.23 -6.16
N LYS A 22 2.16 -2.87 -6.47
CA LYS A 22 3.21 -2.71 -5.46
C LYS A 22 3.48 -1.26 -5.08
N ARG A 23 2.74 -0.31 -5.69
CA ARG A 23 2.93 1.13 -5.51
C ARG A 23 1.59 1.85 -5.68
N LEU A 24 1.34 2.82 -4.81
CA LEU A 24 0.15 3.68 -4.84
C LEU A 24 0.58 5.15 -4.78
N PRO A 25 0.12 6.00 -5.71
CA PRO A 25 0.23 7.46 -5.56
C PRO A 25 -0.64 7.95 -4.39
N VAL A 26 -0.12 8.90 -3.62
CA VAL A 26 -0.79 9.51 -2.46
C VAL A 26 -1.32 10.89 -2.86
N ILE A 27 -2.63 11.09 -2.68
CA ILE A 27 -3.33 12.34 -3.03
C ILE A 27 -3.82 13.03 -1.76
N ASP A 28 -3.61 14.35 -1.69
CA ASP A 28 -4.27 15.23 -0.72
C ASP A 28 -5.25 16.14 -1.49
N GLY A 29 -6.55 15.89 -1.30
CA GLY A 29 -7.62 16.52 -2.08
C GLY A 29 -7.50 16.20 -3.58
N SER A 30 -7.01 17.17 -4.37
CA SER A 30 -6.75 17.03 -5.81
C SER A 30 -5.27 17.07 -6.17
N THR A 31 -4.39 17.09 -5.18
CA THR A 31 -2.94 17.26 -5.36
C THR A 31 -2.22 15.95 -5.13
N LEU A 32 -1.36 15.55 -6.08
CA LEU A 32 -0.42 14.44 -5.87
C LEU A 32 0.70 14.89 -4.94
N VAL A 33 0.76 14.31 -3.74
CA VAL A 33 1.75 14.68 -2.71
C VAL A 33 2.86 13.65 -2.54
N GLY A 34 2.71 12.44 -3.08
CA GLY A 34 3.76 11.44 -3.00
C GLY A 34 3.39 10.07 -3.58
N MET A 35 4.17 9.06 -3.19
CA MET A 35 3.96 7.67 -3.54
C MET A 35 4.33 6.80 -2.35
N VAL A 36 3.56 5.75 -2.10
CA VAL A 36 3.85 4.69 -1.13
C VAL A 36 4.09 3.38 -1.87
N THR A 37 5.06 2.59 -1.42
CA THR A 37 5.40 1.29 -1.99
C THR A 37 5.11 0.16 -1.01
N THR A 38 5.04 -1.08 -1.50
CA THR A 38 4.91 -2.27 -0.64
C THR A 38 6.00 -2.32 0.43
N GLY A 39 7.22 -1.86 0.12
CA GLY A 39 8.30 -1.81 1.10
C GLY A 39 8.08 -0.76 2.20
N ASP A 40 7.37 0.32 1.91
CA ASP A 40 7.02 1.34 2.92
C ASP A 40 5.91 0.83 3.83
N VAL A 41 4.88 0.23 3.23
CA VAL A 41 3.79 -0.45 3.96
C VAL A 41 4.34 -1.56 4.85
N ALA A 42 5.22 -2.42 4.31
CA ALA A 42 5.82 -3.53 5.07
C ALA A 42 6.64 -3.06 6.29
N ARG A 43 7.25 -1.88 6.25
CA ARG A 43 7.99 -1.34 7.41
C ARG A 43 7.08 -0.82 8.52
N ALA A 44 5.81 -0.56 8.21
CA ALA A 44 4.83 -0.04 9.16
C ALA A 44 3.93 -1.15 9.76
N LEU A 45 4.02 -2.37 9.25
CA LEU A 45 3.24 -3.52 9.68
C LEU A 45 4.00 -4.40 10.68
N PRO A 46 3.30 -5.15 11.55
CA PRO A 46 3.92 -6.21 12.33
C PRO A 46 4.30 -7.40 11.43
N ASP A 47 5.30 -8.18 11.86
CA ASP A 47 5.88 -9.30 11.09
C ASP A 47 4.87 -10.25 10.40
N PRO A 48 3.78 -10.73 11.03
CA PRO A 48 2.82 -11.62 10.36
C PRO A 48 2.14 -10.95 9.15
N ASP A 49 1.73 -9.69 9.27
CA ASP A 49 1.01 -8.97 8.22
C ASP A 49 1.93 -8.67 7.01
N VAL A 50 3.24 -8.55 7.24
CA VAL A 50 4.24 -8.41 6.17
C VAL A 50 4.32 -9.68 5.32
N GLY A 51 4.26 -10.85 5.95
CA GLY A 51 4.28 -12.14 5.25
C GLY A 51 3.10 -12.28 4.31
N ASP A 52 1.89 -12.01 4.82
CA ASP A 52 0.64 -12.06 4.07
C ASP A 52 0.64 -11.08 2.89
N LEU A 53 1.16 -9.86 3.10
CA LEU A 53 1.28 -8.86 2.04
C LEU A 53 2.23 -9.30 0.92
N ILE A 54 3.38 -9.89 1.27
CA ILE A 54 4.34 -10.39 0.28
C ILE A 54 3.73 -11.56 -0.50
N GLU A 55 3.06 -12.49 0.17
CA GLU A 55 2.42 -13.64 -0.48
C GLU A 55 1.32 -13.17 -1.44
N ALA A 56 0.44 -12.27 -1.00
CA ALA A 56 -0.66 -11.76 -1.81
C ALA A 56 -0.21 -10.97 -3.06
N LEU A 57 0.98 -10.36 -3.03
CA LEU A 57 1.57 -9.59 -4.12
C LEU A 57 2.66 -10.36 -4.89
N SER A 58 2.93 -11.60 -4.49
CA SER A 58 3.79 -12.52 -5.22
C SER A 58 2.96 -13.21 -6.29
N VAL A 59 3.15 -12.76 -7.53
CA VAL A 59 2.72 -13.47 -8.74
C VAL A 59 3.99 -13.93 -9.44
N GLU A 60 4.01 -15.21 -9.83
CA GLU A 60 5.05 -15.88 -10.62
C GLU A 60 5.35 -15.18 -11.95
#